data_AF-A0A9E5PC19-F1
#
_entry.id   AF-A0A9E5PC19-F1
#
_cell.length_a   1.000
_cell.length_b   1.000
_cell.length_c   1.000
_cell.angle_alpha   90.00
_cell.angle_beta   90.00
_cell.angle_gamma   90.00
#
_symmetry.space_group_name_H-M   'P 1'
#
loop_
_entity.id
_entity.type
_entity.pdbx_description
1 polymer ?
#
loop_
_entity_poly.entity_id
_entity_poly.type
_entity_poly.pdbx_seq_one_letter_code
_entity_poly.pdbx_strand_id
1 'polypeptide(L)'
;MKTRLYLAIPAVLVVLCLGMMFWLNHEPALFDPVERNRAHAEQHGHRPVTGYATTATLIATVQVLLDKRGGYLSNDIMPPWVLLDNVPNWEFGVLTQVRDLSRAMRNDFSRSQTQSTEDPDLMEADPL
;
A
#
# COMPACT_ATOMS: atom_id res chain seq x y z
N MET A 1 5.13 38.36 28.88
CA MET A 1 5.58 36.98 28.60
C MET A 1 4.49 36.08 28.01
N LYS A 2 3.29 35.99 28.61
CA LYS A 2 2.21 35.09 28.14
C LYS A 2 1.78 35.30 26.67
N THR A 3 1.66 36.54 26.19
CA THR A 3 1.28 36.85 24.79
C THR A 3 2.28 36.33 23.75
N ARG A 4 3.57 36.31 24.06
CA ARG A 4 4.60 35.75 23.17
C ARG A 4 4.50 34.22 23.11
N LEU A 5 4.13 33.58 24.22
CA LEU A 5 3.93 32.13 24.30
C LEU A 5 2.68 31.70 23.49
N TYR A 6 1.58 32.46 23.56
CA TYR A 6 0.36 32.17 22.79
C TYR A 6 0.55 32.21 21.27
N LEU A 7 1.52 32.98 20.78
CA LEU A 7 1.87 33.03 19.35
C LEU A 7 2.95 32.02 18.97
N ALA A 8 3.91 31.75 19.87
CA ALA A 8 5.00 30.83 19.61
C ALA A 8 4.53 29.37 19.43
N ILE A 9 3.59 28.91 20.27
CA ILE A 9 3.08 27.53 20.21
C ILE A 9 2.44 27.20 18.85
N PRO A 10 1.43 27.95 18.36
CA PRO A 10 0.82 27.65 17.06
C PRO A 10 1.82 27.83 15.91
N ALA A 11 2.75 28.77 15.98
CA ALA A 11 3.79 28.91 14.97
C ALA A 11 4.68 27.66 14.89
N VAL A 12 5.09 27.10 16.03
CA VAL A 12 5.85 25.84 16.08
C VAL A 12 5.04 24.67 15.53
N LEU A 13 3.75 24.58 15.88
CA LEU A 13 2.88 23.52 15.35
C LEU A 13 2.72 23.60 13.83
N VAL A 14 2.62 24.80 13.26
CA VAL A 14 2.57 25.00 11.80
C VAL A 14 3.88 24.55 11.16
N VAL A 15 5.03 24.92 11.72
CA VAL A 15 6.35 24.50 11.18
C VAL A 15 6.50 22.98 11.25
N LEU A 16 6.09 22.34 12.35
CA LEU A 16 6.10 20.88 12.48
C LEU A 16 5.16 20.23 11.47
N CYS A 17 3.95 20.79 11.28
CA CYS A 17 2.99 20.30 10.31
C CYS A 17 3.57 20.36 8.89
N LEU A 18 4.13 21.49 8.47
CA LEU A 18 4.76 21.65 7.15
C LEU A 18 5.96 20.70 6.96
N GLY A 19 6.79 20.54 7.99
CA GLY A 19 7.90 19.60 7.98
C GLY A 19 7.43 18.14 7.82
N MET A 20 6.39 17.76 8.54
CA MET A 20 5.78 16.44 8.39
C MET A 20 5.09 16.28 7.03
N MET A 21 4.43 17.30 6.48
CA MET A 21 3.86 17.24 5.12
C MET A 21 4.94 16.94 4.08
N PHE A 22 6.05 17.66 4.13
CA PHE A 22 7.20 17.42 3.24
C PHE A 22 7.77 16.00 3.43
N TRP A 23 7.84 15.52 4.68
CA TRP A 23 8.35 14.19 4.99
C TRP A 23 7.33 13.06 4.75
N LEU A 24 6.03 13.30 4.71
CA LEU A 24 5.04 12.24 4.48
C LEU A 24 4.62 12.19 3.01
N ASN A 25 4.66 13.31 2.28
CA ASN A 25 4.27 13.41 0.88
C ASN A 25 5.33 12.84 -0.08
N HIS A 26 5.61 11.53 0.02
CA HIS A 26 6.53 10.84 -0.88
C HIS A 26 5.93 9.54 -1.37
N GLU A 27 5.75 9.49 -2.68
CA GLU A 27 5.33 8.31 -3.39
C GLU A 27 6.50 7.32 -3.48
N PRO A 28 6.25 6.02 -3.24
CA PRO A 28 7.27 4.99 -3.42
C PRO A 28 7.79 4.94 -4.85
N ALA A 29 9.07 4.61 -4.99
CA ALA A 29 9.68 4.41 -6.30
C ALA A 29 9.05 3.21 -7.03
N LEU A 30 8.99 3.32 -8.36
CA LEU A 30 8.64 2.20 -9.23
C LEU A 30 9.67 1.08 -9.06
N PHE A 31 9.22 -0.16 -9.21
CA PHE A 31 10.08 -1.33 -9.22
C PHE A 31 9.85 -2.15 -10.49
N ASP A 32 10.88 -2.84 -10.97
CA ASP A 32 10.76 -3.79 -12.06
C ASP A 32 10.15 -5.10 -11.53
N PRO A 33 8.97 -5.53 -12.02
CA PRO A 33 8.36 -6.79 -11.60
C PRO A 33 9.23 -8.01 -11.95
N VAL A 34 9.95 -8.00 -13.06
CA VAL A 34 10.75 -9.15 -13.51
C VAL A 34 11.92 -9.39 -12.56
N GLU A 35 12.67 -8.34 -12.26
CA GLU A 35 13.79 -8.41 -11.31
C GLU A 35 13.31 -8.81 -9.92
N ARG A 36 12.21 -8.19 -9.46
CA ARG A 36 11.67 -8.47 -8.12
C ARG A 36 11.16 -9.90 -7.98
N ASN A 37 10.50 -10.42 -8.99
CA ASN A 37 10.03 -11.81 -9.01
C ASN A 37 11.18 -12.81 -9.02
N ARG A 38 12.26 -12.52 -9.77
CA ARG A 38 13.46 -13.34 -9.78
C ARG A 38 14.13 -13.36 -8.40
N ALA A 39 14.34 -12.19 -7.80
CA ALA A 39 14.90 -12.09 -6.46
C ALA A 39 14.03 -12.83 -5.43
N HIS A 40 12.71 -12.67 -5.50
CA HIS A 40 11.77 -13.38 -4.62
C HIS A 40 11.87 -14.91 -4.79
N ALA A 41 12.00 -15.40 -6.03
CA ALA A 41 12.14 -16.83 -6.32
C ALA A 41 13.46 -17.41 -5.78
N GLU A 42 14.56 -16.69 -5.98
CA GLU A 42 15.89 -17.08 -5.48
C GLU A 42 15.92 -17.09 -3.93
N GLN A 43 15.33 -16.07 -3.29
CA GLN A 43 15.27 -15.97 -1.83
C GLN A 43 14.48 -17.10 -1.16
N HIS A 44 13.38 -17.54 -1.78
CA HIS A 44 12.48 -18.56 -1.22
C HIS A 44 12.71 -19.96 -1.80
N GLY A 45 13.66 -20.12 -2.75
CA GLY A 45 13.91 -21.40 -3.42
C GLY A 45 12.72 -21.88 -4.27
N HIS A 46 11.88 -20.95 -4.75
CA HIS A 46 10.70 -21.28 -5.55
C HIS A 46 11.07 -21.50 -7.02
N ARG A 47 10.42 -22.48 -7.64
CA ARG A 47 10.47 -22.64 -9.10
C ARG A 47 9.41 -21.73 -9.74
N PRO A 48 9.78 -20.76 -10.60
CA PRO A 48 8.80 -19.91 -11.26
C PRO A 48 7.88 -20.74 -12.16
N VAL A 49 6.59 -20.76 -11.85
CA VAL A 49 5.53 -21.40 -12.64
C VAL A 49 4.58 -20.35 -13.20
N THR A 50 3.67 -20.76 -14.09
CA THR A 50 2.62 -19.87 -14.59
C THR A 50 1.83 -19.28 -13.42
N GLY A 51 1.60 -17.96 -13.45
CA GLY A 51 0.93 -17.22 -12.37
C GLY A 51 1.85 -16.76 -11.24
N TYR A 52 3.06 -17.34 -11.09
CA TYR A 52 4.00 -16.95 -10.05
C TYR A 52 4.34 -15.46 -10.09
N ALA A 53 4.66 -14.95 -11.28
CA ALA A 53 5.01 -13.54 -11.46
C ALA A 53 3.86 -12.61 -11.03
N THR A 54 2.61 -12.96 -11.34
CA THR A 54 1.43 -12.18 -10.96
C THR A 54 1.28 -12.14 -9.45
N THR A 55 1.31 -13.30 -8.78
CA THR A 55 1.17 -13.40 -7.32
C THR A 55 2.32 -12.72 -6.60
N ALA A 56 3.57 -12.95 -7.01
CA ALA A 56 4.73 -12.35 -6.38
C ALA A 56 4.77 -10.82 -6.58
N THR A 57 4.30 -10.32 -7.73
CA THR A 57 4.16 -8.86 -7.95
C THR A 57 3.06 -8.28 -7.07
N LEU A 58 1.92 -8.97 -6.92
CA LEU A 58 0.84 -8.55 -6.03
C LEU A 58 1.33 -8.44 -4.57
N ILE A 59 2.05 -9.47 -4.08
CA ILE A 59 2.67 -9.47 -2.75
C ILE A 59 3.62 -8.27 -2.62
N ALA A 60 4.49 -8.06 -3.62
CA ALA A 60 5.44 -6.94 -3.60
C ALA A 60 4.73 -5.59 -3.58
N THR A 61 3.65 -5.40 -4.34
CA THR A 61 2.86 -4.16 -4.34
C THR A 61 2.26 -3.89 -2.96
N VAL A 62 1.68 -4.91 -2.31
CA VAL A 62 1.14 -4.80 -0.95
C VAL A 62 2.26 -4.47 0.05
N GLN A 63 3.42 -5.10 -0.07
CA GLN A 63 4.59 -4.76 0.76
C GLN A 63 5.00 -3.30 0.57
N VAL A 64 5.05 -2.79 -0.67
CA VAL A 64 5.34 -1.37 -0.90
C VAL A 64 4.29 -0.45 -0.27
N LEU A 65 3.00 -0.81 -0.31
CA LEU A 65 1.93 -0.05 0.36
C LEU A 65 2.13 0.00 1.88
N LEU A 66 2.50 -1.12 2.50
CA LEU A 66 2.66 -1.23 3.95
C LEU A 66 3.97 -0.62 4.45
N ASP A 67 5.07 -0.83 3.72
CA ASP A 67 6.43 -0.46 4.12
C ASP A 67 6.86 0.93 3.63
N LYS A 68 6.00 1.64 2.89
CA LYS A 68 6.33 3.00 2.44
C LYS A 68 6.62 3.93 3.61
N ARG A 69 7.29 5.04 3.33
CA ARG A 69 7.59 6.08 4.31
C ARG A 69 6.30 6.55 5.00
N GLY A 70 6.25 6.39 6.33
CA GLY A 70 5.07 6.73 7.14
C GLY A 70 4.04 5.60 7.29
N GLY A 71 4.26 4.44 6.67
CA GLY A 71 3.36 3.30 6.68
C GLY A 71 2.05 3.57 5.93
N TYR A 72 1.11 2.62 6.04
CA TYR A 72 -0.27 2.82 5.55
C TYR A 72 -1.01 3.87 6.39
N LEU A 73 -1.65 4.84 5.72
CA LEU A 73 -2.35 5.93 6.41
C LEU A 73 -3.74 5.46 6.90
N SER A 74 -3.87 5.22 8.20
CA SER A 74 -5.12 4.72 8.81
C SER A 74 -5.93 5.76 9.61
N ASN A 75 -5.37 6.96 9.85
CA ASN A 75 -6.05 8.03 10.61
C ASN A 75 -5.76 9.40 9.99
N ASP A 76 -6.62 9.82 9.06
CA ASP A 76 -6.49 10.95 8.15
C ASP A 76 -7.21 12.23 8.61
N ILE A 77 -7.77 12.25 9.82
CA ILE A 77 -8.68 13.32 10.28
C ILE A 77 -7.94 14.61 10.69
N MET A 78 -6.67 14.52 11.10
CA MET A 78 -5.89 15.67 11.59
C MET A 78 -4.79 16.11 10.61
N PRO A 79 -4.35 17.38 10.63
CA PRO A 79 -3.13 17.80 9.93
C PRO A 79 -1.88 17.11 10.50
N PRO A 80 -0.87 16.79 9.68
CA PRO A 80 -0.74 17.02 8.23
C PRO A 80 -1.56 16.11 7.30
N TRP A 81 -2.13 15.00 7.77
CA TRP A 81 -2.68 13.92 6.92
C TRP A 81 -3.79 14.37 5.98
N VAL A 82 -4.74 15.18 6.47
CA VAL A 82 -5.82 15.75 5.66
C VAL A 82 -5.34 16.72 4.56
N LEU A 83 -4.10 17.18 4.64
CA LEU A 83 -3.50 18.12 3.69
C LEU A 83 -2.58 17.45 2.67
N LEU A 84 -2.41 16.12 2.75
CA LEU A 84 -1.63 15.34 1.78
C LEU A 84 -2.51 15.01 0.57
N ASP A 85 -1.93 15.08 -0.63
CA ASP A 85 -2.65 14.82 -1.89
C ASP A 85 -2.09 13.58 -2.60
N ASN A 86 -0.79 13.60 -2.90
CA ASN A 86 -0.13 12.57 -3.70
C ASN A 86 -0.21 11.17 -3.06
N VAL A 87 0.18 11.05 -1.79
CA VAL A 87 0.25 9.74 -1.11
C VAL A 87 -1.13 9.10 -0.92
N PRO A 88 -2.17 9.80 -0.42
CA PRO A 88 -3.51 9.23 -0.35
C PRO A 88 -4.06 8.78 -1.71
N ASN A 89 -3.86 9.57 -2.77
CA ASN A 89 -4.28 9.19 -4.12
C ASN A 89 -3.53 7.94 -4.64
N TRP A 90 -2.23 7.86 -4.37
CA TRP A 90 -1.42 6.70 -4.69
C TRP A 90 -1.90 5.45 -3.93
N GLU A 91 -2.14 5.56 -2.61
CA GLU A 91 -2.65 4.45 -1.78
C GLU A 91 -3.99 3.95 -2.30
N PHE A 92 -4.90 4.86 -2.64
CA PHE A 92 -6.20 4.51 -3.20
C PHE A 92 -6.07 3.73 -4.53
N GLY A 93 -5.17 4.16 -5.41
CA GLY A 93 -4.89 3.46 -6.67
C GLY A 93 -4.34 2.06 -6.43
N VAL A 94 -3.39 1.91 -5.51
CA VAL A 94 -2.81 0.61 -5.15
C VAL A 94 -3.84 -0.31 -4.52
N LEU A 95 -4.62 0.17 -3.55
CA LEU A 95 -5.67 -0.61 -2.91
C LEU A 95 -6.72 -1.10 -3.90
N THR A 96 -7.14 -0.24 -4.83
CA THR A 96 -8.10 -0.62 -5.88
C THR A 96 -7.53 -1.72 -6.76
N GLN A 97 -6.27 -1.58 -7.21
CA GLN A 97 -5.59 -2.60 -7.99
C GLN A 97 -5.49 -3.93 -7.23
N VAL A 98 -5.04 -3.89 -5.97
CA VAL A 98 -4.85 -5.08 -5.12
C VAL A 98 -6.18 -5.81 -4.93
N ARG A 99 -7.25 -5.08 -4.62
CA ARG A 99 -8.60 -5.65 -4.45
C ARG A 99 -9.09 -6.30 -5.74
N ASP A 100 -9.02 -5.58 -6.85
CA ASP A 100 -9.60 -6.04 -8.11
C ASP A 100 -8.81 -7.25 -8.65
N LEU A 101 -7.48 -7.27 -8.50
CA LEU A 101 -6.66 -8.41 -8.87
C LEU A 101 -6.88 -9.62 -7.95
N SER A 102 -6.96 -9.41 -6.63
CA SER A 102 -7.26 -10.50 -5.68
C SER A 102 -8.61 -11.14 -5.96
N ARG A 103 -9.61 -10.32 -6.31
CA ARG A 103 -10.93 -10.79 -6.75
C ARG A 103 -10.87 -11.61 -8.03
N ALA A 104 -10.15 -11.16 -9.05
CA ALA A 104 -9.96 -11.91 -10.29
C ALA A 104 -9.24 -13.25 -10.04
N MET A 105 -8.22 -13.26 -9.17
CA MET A 105 -7.55 -14.48 -8.73
C MET A 105 -8.50 -15.44 -8.04
N ARG A 106 -9.37 -14.94 -7.16
CA ARG A 106 -10.34 -15.73 -6.39
C ARG A 106 -11.44 -16.33 -7.27
N ASN A 107 -11.99 -15.54 -8.20
CA ASN A 107 -13.20 -15.91 -8.94
C ASN A 107 -12.91 -16.53 -10.31
N ASP A 108 -11.91 -16.01 -11.04
CA ASP A 108 -11.71 -16.34 -12.44
C ASP A 108 -10.52 -17.29 -12.67
N PHE A 109 -9.46 -17.20 -11.85
CA PHE A 109 -8.26 -18.02 -12.03
C PHE A 109 -8.22 -19.29 -11.17
N SER A 110 -8.72 -19.22 -9.93
CA SER A 110 -8.60 -20.34 -8.98
C SER A 110 -9.81 -21.27 -8.97
N ARG A 111 -10.89 -20.91 -9.67
CA ARG A 111 -12.12 -21.71 -9.75
C ARG A 111 -12.51 -22.01 -11.18
N SER A 112 -13.05 -23.20 -11.39
CA SER A 112 -13.60 -23.59 -12.69
C SER A 112 -15.06 -23.17 -12.86
N GLN A 113 -15.81 -22.98 -11.77
CA GLN A 113 -17.22 -22.56 -11.76
C GLN A 113 -17.54 -21.77 -10.48
N THR A 114 -18.60 -20.96 -10.51
CA THR A 114 -19.03 -20.09 -9.38
C THR A 114 -19.40 -20.86 -8.11
N GLN A 115 -19.81 -22.13 -8.24
CA GLN A 115 -20.14 -23.02 -7.12
C GLN A 115 -18.99 -23.93 -6.69
N SER A 116 -17.81 -23.79 -7.31
CA SER A 116 -16.63 -24.58 -6.95
C SER A 116 -16.03 -24.10 -5.62
N THR A 117 -15.31 -24.99 -4.94
CA THR A 117 -14.60 -24.68 -3.69
C THR A 117 -13.65 -23.52 -3.89
N GLU A 118 -13.72 -22.54 -2.99
CA GLU A 118 -12.85 -21.38 -3.01
C GLU A 118 -11.48 -21.72 -2.39
N ASP A 119 -10.43 -21.07 -2.90
CA ASP A 119 -9.14 -21.10 -2.23
C ASP A 119 -9.23 -20.30 -0.90
N PRO A 120 -8.83 -20.89 0.25
CA PRO A 120 -8.97 -20.24 1.55
C PRO A 120 -8.11 -18.98 1.70
N ASP A 121 -6.92 -18.95 1.09
CA ASP A 121 -6.01 -17.80 1.18
C ASP A 121 -6.57 -16.61 0.39
N LEU A 122 -7.18 -16.89 -0.77
CA LEU A 122 -7.84 -15.85 -1.57
C LEU A 122 -9.15 -15.35 -0.96
N MET A 123 -9.85 -16.19 -0.18
CA MET A 123 -11.01 -15.77 0.60
C MET A 123 -10.62 -14.82 1.73
N GLU A 124 -9.46 -15.02 2.35
CA GLU A 124 -8.92 -14.07 3.33
C GLU A 124 -8.47 -12.75 2.67
N ALA A 125 -7.95 -12.82 1.44
CA ALA A 125 -7.49 -11.64 0.70
C ALA A 125 -8.61 -10.72 0.17
N ASP A 126 -9.74 -11.28 -0.30
CA ASP A 126 -10.96 -10.53 -0.71
C ASP A 126 -12.19 -11.14 -0.03
N PRO A 127 -12.41 -10.85 1.27
CA PRO A 127 -13.57 -11.33 2.01
C PRO A 127 -14.86 -10.64 1.54
N LEU A 128 -15.99 -11.36 1.65
CA LEU A 128 -17.33 -10.87 1.30
C LEU A 128 -17.92 -9.92 2.35
#